data_AF-A0A091M2A9-F1
#
_entry.id   AF-A0A091M2A9-F1
#
_cell.length_a   1.000
_cell.length_b   1.000
_cell.length_c   1.000
_cell.angle_alpha   90.00
_cell.angle_beta   90.00
_cell.angle_gamma   90.00
#
_symmetry.space_group_name_H-M   'P 1'
#
loop_
_entity.id
_entity.type
_entity.pdbx_description
1 polymer ?
#
loop_
_entity_poly.entity_id
_entity_poly.type
_entity_poly.pdbx_seq_one_letter_code
_entity_poly.pdbx_strand_id
1 'polypeptide(L)'
;RTEFALKEIMSSGGAEDDIPQAERKTVTDFCYLLDKSKQLFNGLRDLPQYGQKQWQSYFGRTFDVYTKLWKFQQQHRQVLDNRYGLKRWQIGEIASKIGQLYYHYYLRTSETSYLNEAFSFYSAIRQRSYYSQVNKEDRPELVVKKLRYYARFIVVCLLLNKMDVVKDLVKELSDEIEDYTHRFNTEDQVEWNLVLQEVAAFIEADPVMVLNDDNTIVITSNRLSETGAPLLEQGMIVGQLALADALIIGNCNNQVKFSELTIDMFRMLQALEREPMNLASQMNKPGMQESTEKPARRENPHKYLLYKPTFSQLYTFLAASFK
;
A
#
# COMPACT_ATOMS: atom_id res chain seq x y z
N ARG A 1 -20.03 -21.86 -12.60
CA ARG A 1 -19.77 -21.90 -11.14
C ARG A 1 -20.40 -20.73 -10.38
N THR A 2 -20.63 -19.58 -11.03
CA THR A 2 -21.29 -18.39 -10.44
C THR A 2 -22.80 -18.55 -10.24
N GLU A 3 -23.51 -19.28 -11.11
CA GLU A 3 -24.96 -19.56 -10.92
C GLU A 3 -25.24 -20.50 -9.74
N PHE A 4 -24.32 -21.39 -9.39
CA PHE A 4 -24.49 -22.31 -8.26
C PHE A 4 -24.40 -21.59 -6.91
N ALA A 5 -23.56 -20.57 -6.79
CA ALA A 5 -23.44 -19.76 -5.57
C ALA A 5 -24.68 -18.89 -5.31
N LEU A 6 -25.38 -18.44 -6.36
CA LEU A 6 -26.67 -17.75 -6.21
C LEU A 6 -27.77 -18.68 -5.72
N LYS A 7 -27.74 -19.96 -6.10
CA LYS A 7 -28.77 -20.94 -5.72
C LYS A 7 -28.63 -21.44 -4.27
N GLU A 8 -27.42 -21.59 -3.75
CA GLU A 8 -27.21 -22.02 -2.35
C GLU A 8 -27.57 -20.94 -1.33
N ILE A 9 -27.44 -19.65 -1.67
CA ILE A 9 -27.79 -18.55 -0.74
C ILE A 9 -29.31 -18.38 -0.60
N MET A 10 -30.10 -18.89 -1.56
CA MET A 10 -31.56 -18.70 -1.60
C MET A 10 -32.38 -19.83 -0.97
N SER A 11 -31.75 -20.88 -0.42
CA SER A 11 -32.45 -22.13 -0.07
C SER A 11 -32.62 -22.42 1.44
N SER A 12 -32.56 -21.41 2.31
CA SER A 12 -32.86 -21.63 3.73
C SER A 12 -33.76 -20.56 4.34
N GLY A 13 -35.08 -20.82 4.26
CA GLY A 13 -36.04 -20.48 5.31
C GLY A 13 -36.81 -19.17 5.18
N GLY A 14 -38.11 -19.31 4.85
CA GLY A 14 -39.20 -18.49 5.42
C GLY A 14 -39.59 -17.25 4.64
N ALA A 15 -40.80 -17.29 4.07
CA ALA A 15 -41.55 -16.21 3.41
C ALA A 15 -40.85 -15.59 2.19
N GLU A 16 -41.31 -15.97 0.99
CA GLU A 16 -41.15 -15.15 -0.23
C GLU A 16 -41.99 -13.87 -0.09
N ASP A 17 -41.63 -13.02 0.87
CA ASP A 17 -42.07 -11.63 0.87
C ASP A 17 -41.49 -10.96 -0.38
N ASP A 18 -42.34 -10.24 -1.08
CA ASP A 18 -42.10 -9.62 -2.37
C ASP A 18 -40.94 -8.60 -2.27
N ILE A 19 -39.69 -9.09 -2.37
CA ILE A 19 -38.50 -8.25 -2.20
C ILE A 19 -38.60 -7.10 -3.21
N PRO A 20 -38.61 -5.83 -2.74
CA PRO A 20 -38.77 -4.69 -3.63
C PRO A 20 -37.77 -4.76 -4.78
N GLN A 21 -38.25 -4.60 -6.02
CA GLN A 21 -37.42 -4.68 -7.23
C GLN A 21 -36.18 -3.77 -7.15
N ALA A 22 -36.30 -2.63 -6.46
CA ALA A 22 -35.21 -1.71 -6.17
C ALA A 22 -34.08 -2.35 -5.34
N GLU A 23 -34.41 -3.10 -4.28
CA GLU A 23 -33.42 -3.78 -3.44
C GLU A 23 -32.70 -4.91 -4.20
N ARG A 24 -33.44 -5.70 -4.99
CA ARG A 24 -32.86 -6.72 -5.89
C ARG A 24 -31.89 -6.11 -6.90
N LYS A 25 -32.25 -4.95 -7.46
CA LYS A 25 -31.38 -4.19 -8.37
C LYS A 25 -30.11 -3.72 -7.67
N THR A 26 -30.23 -3.16 -6.46
CA THR A 26 -29.07 -2.73 -5.65
C THR A 26 -28.08 -3.87 -5.40
N VAL A 27 -28.56 -5.06 -5.05
CA VAL A 27 -27.70 -6.23 -4.85
C VAL A 27 -27.01 -6.65 -6.14
N THR A 28 -27.76 -6.71 -7.25
CA THR A 28 -27.20 -7.05 -8.58
C THR A 28 -26.12 -6.06 -9.01
N ASP A 29 -26.38 -4.75 -8.87
CA ASP A 29 -25.44 -3.69 -9.23
C ASP A 29 -24.17 -3.74 -8.36
N PHE A 30 -24.31 -4.05 -7.07
CA PHE A 30 -23.17 -4.26 -6.17
C PHE A 30 -22.30 -5.45 -6.60
N CYS A 31 -22.91 -6.60 -6.89
CA CYS A 31 -22.19 -7.79 -7.38
C CYS A 31 -21.44 -7.49 -8.68
N TYR A 32 -22.09 -6.78 -9.62
CA TYR A 32 -21.46 -6.36 -10.87
C TYR A 32 -20.24 -5.46 -10.62
N LEU A 33 -20.36 -4.45 -9.75
CA LEU A 33 -19.24 -3.58 -9.39
C LEU A 33 -18.10 -4.37 -8.73
N LEU A 34 -18.44 -5.31 -7.84
CA LEU A 34 -17.47 -6.14 -7.14
C LEU A 34 -16.67 -7.01 -8.13
N ASP A 35 -17.34 -7.71 -9.04
CA ASP A 35 -16.68 -8.59 -10.01
C ASP A 35 -15.88 -7.80 -11.04
N LYS A 36 -16.42 -6.69 -11.54
CA LYS A 36 -15.70 -5.77 -12.42
C LYS A 36 -14.44 -5.21 -11.77
N SER A 37 -14.52 -4.83 -10.49
CA SER A 37 -13.37 -4.31 -9.73
C SER A 37 -12.27 -5.36 -9.59
N LYS A 38 -12.61 -6.64 -9.34
CA LYS A 38 -11.65 -7.75 -9.25
C LYS A 38 -10.99 -8.03 -10.60
N GLN A 39 -11.77 -8.05 -11.68
CA GLN A 39 -11.26 -8.27 -13.03
C GLN A 39 -10.22 -7.20 -13.40
N LEU A 40 -10.58 -5.93 -13.21
CA LEU A 40 -9.66 -4.81 -13.47
C LEU A 40 -8.44 -4.85 -12.56
N PHE A 41 -8.62 -5.14 -11.26
CA PHE A 41 -7.50 -5.25 -10.34
C PHE A 41 -6.47 -6.30 -10.77
N ASN A 42 -6.94 -7.46 -11.21
CA ASN A 42 -6.05 -8.53 -11.66
C ASN A 42 -5.27 -8.14 -12.91
N GLY A 43 -5.90 -7.45 -13.87
CA GLY A 43 -5.24 -6.99 -15.08
C GLY A 43 -4.18 -5.91 -14.87
N LEU A 44 -4.10 -5.28 -13.69
CA LEU A 44 -2.99 -4.38 -13.35
C LEU A 44 -1.62 -5.08 -13.30
N ARG A 45 -1.60 -6.40 -13.05
CA ARG A 45 -0.37 -7.19 -12.99
C ARG A 45 0.28 -7.38 -14.34
N ASP A 46 -0.52 -7.38 -15.40
CA ASP A 46 -0.06 -7.63 -16.77
C ASP A 46 0.43 -6.34 -17.45
N LEU A 47 0.25 -5.19 -16.80
CA LEU A 47 0.68 -3.91 -17.33
C LEU A 47 2.20 -3.74 -17.19
N PRO A 48 2.88 -3.24 -18.23
CA PRO A 48 4.29 -2.87 -18.14
C PRO A 48 4.57 -1.99 -16.93
N GLN A 49 5.65 -2.30 -16.22
CA GLN A 49 6.16 -1.48 -15.12
C GLN A 49 6.95 -0.27 -15.65
N TYR A 50 7.30 -0.26 -16.93
CA TYR A 50 7.98 0.81 -17.65
C TYR A 50 6.99 1.58 -18.54
N GLY A 51 7.35 2.82 -18.91
CA GLY A 51 6.58 3.63 -19.85
C GLY A 51 5.38 4.34 -19.21
N GLN A 52 5.56 5.63 -18.89
CA GLN A 52 4.63 6.44 -18.10
C GLN A 52 3.18 6.47 -18.61
N LYS A 53 2.95 6.40 -19.93
CA LYS A 53 1.60 6.60 -20.50
C LYS A 53 0.75 5.33 -20.63
N GLN A 54 1.36 4.14 -20.68
CA GLN A 54 0.64 2.92 -21.08
C GLN A 54 -0.29 2.39 -19.97
N TRP A 55 0.12 2.53 -18.71
CA TRP A 55 -0.61 1.97 -17.57
C TRP A 55 -1.68 2.92 -17.00
N GLN A 56 -1.52 4.24 -17.16
CA GLN A 56 -2.33 5.26 -16.49
C GLN A 56 -3.83 5.15 -16.80
N SER A 57 -4.21 4.94 -18.07
CA SER A 57 -5.62 4.83 -18.46
C SER A 57 -6.30 3.61 -17.85
N TYR A 58 -5.60 2.46 -17.84
CA TYR A 58 -6.12 1.24 -17.23
C TYR A 58 -6.21 1.37 -15.70
N PHE A 59 -5.19 1.98 -15.08
CA PHE A 59 -5.18 2.27 -13.65
C PHE A 59 -6.34 3.20 -13.26
N GLY A 60 -6.53 4.31 -13.98
CA GLY A 60 -7.61 5.25 -13.75
C GLY A 60 -8.99 4.58 -13.79
N ARG A 61 -9.26 3.76 -14.82
CA ARG A 61 -10.50 2.96 -14.89
C ARG A 61 -10.67 2.02 -13.70
N THR A 62 -9.59 1.37 -13.27
CA THR A 62 -9.62 0.46 -12.10
C THR A 62 -9.95 1.23 -10.83
N PHE A 63 -9.28 2.36 -10.61
CA PHE A 63 -9.48 3.23 -9.47
C PHE A 63 -10.91 3.81 -9.42
N ASP A 64 -11.45 4.23 -10.57
CA ASP A 64 -12.82 4.74 -10.68
C ASP A 64 -13.86 3.69 -10.28
N VAL A 65 -13.69 2.44 -10.71
CA VAL A 65 -14.61 1.34 -10.36
C VAL A 65 -14.53 1.04 -8.86
N TYR A 66 -13.35 1.00 -8.25
CA TYR A 66 -13.21 0.83 -6.81
C TYR A 66 -13.80 2.01 -6.02
N THR A 67 -13.62 3.25 -6.50
CA THR A 67 -14.20 4.44 -5.87
C THR A 67 -15.73 4.40 -5.94
N LYS A 68 -16.29 3.99 -7.09
CA LYS A 68 -17.73 3.77 -7.25
C LYS A 68 -18.23 2.67 -6.31
N LEU A 69 -17.55 1.52 -6.26
CA LEU A 69 -17.88 0.41 -5.37
C LEU A 69 -17.86 0.84 -3.89
N TRP A 70 -16.83 1.60 -3.48
CA TRP A 70 -16.69 2.11 -2.12
C TRP A 70 -17.84 3.06 -1.73
N LYS A 71 -18.21 3.98 -2.61
CA LYS A 71 -19.35 4.88 -2.38
C LYS A 71 -20.68 4.12 -2.38
N PHE A 72 -20.85 3.18 -3.31
CA PHE A 72 -22.07 2.38 -3.45
C PHE A 72 -22.38 1.61 -2.17
N GLN A 73 -21.38 0.94 -1.59
CA GLN A 73 -21.58 0.18 -0.35
C GLN A 73 -21.87 1.05 0.88
N GLN A 74 -21.43 2.32 0.88
CA GLN A 74 -21.78 3.27 1.94
C GLN A 74 -23.23 3.75 1.79
N GLN A 75 -23.64 4.10 0.58
CA GLN A 75 -24.97 4.63 0.28
C GLN A 75 -26.08 3.60 0.46
N HIS A 76 -25.82 2.35 0.09
CA HIS A 76 -26.81 1.28 0.11
C HIS A 76 -26.60 0.29 1.27
N ARG A 77 -25.93 0.72 2.34
CA ARG A 77 -25.46 -0.18 3.40
C ARG A 77 -26.56 -1.06 3.99
N GLN A 78 -27.71 -0.48 4.33
CA GLN A 78 -28.82 -1.22 4.94
C GLN A 78 -29.34 -2.35 4.05
N VAL A 79 -29.49 -2.09 2.75
CA VAL A 79 -29.93 -3.10 1.78
C VAL A 79 -28.89 -4.20 1.62
N LEU A 80 -27.61 -3.83 1.54
CA LEU A 80 -26.52 -4.80 1.40
C LEU A 80 -26.35 -5.67 2.66
N ASP A 81 -26.53 -5.10 3.86
CA ASP A 81 -26.47 -5.86 5.11
C ASP A 81 -27.65 -6.85 5.20
N ASN A 82 -28.87 -6.40 4.89
CA ASN A 82 -30.10 -7.20 5.06
C ASN A 82 -30.35 -8.22 3.93
N ARG A 83 -29.97 -7.93 2.68
CA ARG A 83 -30.30 -8.76 1.51
C ARG A 83 -29.11 -9.48 0.92
N TYR A 84 -27.96 -8.79 0.81
CA TYR A 84 -26.73 -9.41 0.32
C TYR A 84 -25.97 -10.15 1.42
N GLY A 85 -26.17 -9.77 2.69
CA GLY A 85 -25.43 -10.31 3.82
C GLY A 85 -24.01 -9.75 3.92
N LEU A 86 -23.82 -8.47 3.55
CA LEU A 86 -22.51 -7.81 3.52
C LEU A 86 -21.84 -7.88 4.90
N LYS A 87 -20.69 -8.53 4.97
CA LYS A 87 -19.90 -8.65 6.20
C LYS A 87 -18.89 -7.52 6.34
N ARG A 88 -18.53 -7.21 7.59
CA ARG A 88 -17.51 -6.20 7.91
C ARG A 88 -16.16 -6.49 7.26
N TRP A 89 -15.76 -7.75 7.20
CA TRP A 89 -14.49 -8.14 6.59
C TRP A 89 -14.50 -7.92 5.07
N GLN A 90 -15.64 -8.04 4.38
CA GLN A 90 -15.75 -7.74 2.95
C GLN A 90 -15.54 -6.25 2.67
N ILE A 91 -16.03 -5.36 3.54
CA ILE A 91 -15.75 -3.93 3.46
C ILE A 91 -14.26 -3.66 3.72
N GLY A 92 -13.67 -4.39 4.68
CA GLY A 92 -12.23 -4.40 4.92
C GLY A 92 -11.42 -4.80 3.69
N GLU A 93 -11.87 -5.80 2.93
CA GLU A 93 -11.22 -6.20 1.68
C GLU A 93 -11.26 -5.10 0.61
N ILE A 94 -12.42 -4.46 0.42
CA ILE A 94 -12.55 -3.34 -0.52
C ILE A 94 -11.61 -2.21 -0.12
N ALA A 95 -11.59 -1.84 1.16
CA ALA A 95 -10.68 -0.82 1.70
C ALA A 95 -9.22 -1.21 1.51
N SER A 96 -8.86 -2.47 1.77
CA SER A 96 -7.50 -2.99 1.61
C SER A 96 -7.06 -2.95 0.15
N LYS A 97 -7.97 -3.18 -0.79
CA LYS A 97 -7.68 -3.08 -2.23
C LYS A 97 -7.48 -1.65 -2.68
N ILE A 98 -8.26 -0.70 -2.16
CA ILE A 98 -8.04 0.72 -2.44
C ILE A 98 -6.70 1.18 -1.88
N GLY A 99 -6.36 0.81 -0.65
CA GLY A 99 -5.02 1.06 -0.08
C GLY A 99 -3.90 0.47 -0.94
N GLN A 100 -4.11 -0.74 -1.49
CA GLN A 100 -3.17 -1.37 -2.42
C GLN A 100 -3.04 -0.60 -3.74
N LEU A 101 -4.13 -0.05 -4.29
CA LEU A 101 -4.08 0.80 -5.48
C LEU A 101 -3.25 2.05 -5.22
N TYR A 102 -3.49 2.74 -4.12
CA TYR A 102 -2.70 3.92 -3.73
C TYR A 102 -1.21 3.60 -3.59
N TYR A 103 -0.89 2.47 -2.95
CA TYR A 103 0.49 2.00 -2.84
C TYR A 103 1.12 1.69 -4.22
N HIS A 104 0.40 1.00 -5.11
CA HIS A 104 0.89 0.75 -6.47
C HIS A 104 1.09 2.04 -7.28
N TYR A 105 0.22 3.03 -7.07
CA TYR A 105 0.37 4.34 -7.72
C TYR A 105 1.58 5.09 -7.19
N TYR A 106 1.84 5.03 -5.88
CA TYR A 106 3.09 5.52 -5.28
C TYR A 106 4.31 4.86 -5.92
N LEU A 107 4.35 3.53 -6.04
CA LEU A 107 5.49 2.84 -6.68
C LEU A 107 5.73 3.29 -8.13
N ARG A 108 4.69 3.71 -8.85
CA ARG A 108 4.77 4.16 -10.25
C ARG A 108 4.95 5.66 -10.44
N THR A 109 4.85 6.46 -9.38
CA THR A 109 4.92 7.93 -9.46
C THR A 109 5.92 8.54 -8.50
N SER A 110 6.33 7.79 -7.47
CA SER A 110 7.17 8.26 -6.38
C SER A 110 6.58 9.41 -5.55
N GLU A 111 5.27 9.60 -5.66
CA GLU A 111 4.52 10.66 -4.97
C GLU A 111 4.04 10.16 -3.60
N THR A 112 4.67 10.67 -2.53
CA THR A 112 4.42 10.23 -1.14
C THR A 112 3.02 10.56 -0.63
N SER A 113 2.29 11.47 -1.31
CA SER A 113 0.89 11.74 -1.01
C SER A 113 0.01 10.49 -1.15
N TYR A 114 0.22 9.68 -2.19
CA TYR A 114 -0.50 8.42 -2.37
C TYR A 114 -0.09 7.35 -1.35
N LEU A 115 1.15 7.38 -0.88
CA LEU A 115 1.59 6.51 0.21
C LEU A 115 0.84 6.85 1.53
N ASN A 116 0.60 8.14 1.79
CA ASN A 116 -0.22 8.59 2.92
C ASN A 116 -1.70 8.19 2.78
N GLU A 117 -2.25 8.20 1.56
CA GLU A 117 -3.61 7.68 1.31
C GLU A 117 -3.68 6.16 1.57
N ALA A 118 -2.68 5.39 1.12
CA ALA A 118 -2.60 3.96 1.43
C ALA A 118 -2.56 3.71 2.95
N PHE A 119 -1.75 4.49 3.68
CA PHE A 119 -1.71 4.46 5.14
C PHE A 119 -3.08 4.75 5.76
N SER A 120 -3.78 5.78 5.26
CA SER A 120 -5.09 6.17 5.78
C SER A 120 -6.13 5.06 5.64
N PHE A 121 -6.15 4.37 4.49
CA PHE A 121 -7.02 3.19 4.30
C PHE A 121 -6.65 2.04 5.22
N TYR A 122 -5.36 1.71 5.35
CA TYR A 122 -4.95 0.60 6.20
C TYR A 122 -5.15 0.88 7.69
N SER A 123 -4.86 2.10 8.14
CA SER A 123 -5.13 2.56 9.51
C SER A 123 -6.63 2.52 9.81
N ALA A 124 -7.47 2.98 8.89
CA ALA A 124 -8.93 2.91 9.00
C ALA A 124 -9.46 1.48 9.13
N ILE A 125 -8.80 0.48 8.52
CA ILE A 125 -9.17 -0.93 8.65
C ILE A 125 -8.90 -1.44 10.07
N ARG A 126 -7.74 -1.10 10.64
CA ARG A 126 -7.36 -1.43 12.02
C ARG A 126 -8.30 -0.77 13.03
N GLN A 127 -8.48 0.54 12.92
CA GLN A 127 -9.31 1.34 13.84
C GLN A 127 -10.78 0.89 13.90
N ARG A 128 -11.33 0.44 12.76
CA ARG A 128 -12.71 -0.05 12.68
C ARG A 128 -12.84 -1.56 12.86
N SER A 129 -11.73 -2.24 13.10
CA SER A 129 -11.66 -3.70 13.31
C SER A 129 -12.46 -4.48 12.28
N TYR A 130 -12.31 -4.16 10.98
CA TYR A 130 -13.09 -4.83 9.92
C TYR A 130 -12.86 -6.34 9.88
N TYR A 131 -11.69 -6.81 10.30
CA TYR A 131 -11.34 -8.23 10.36
C TYR A 131 -11.62 -8.91 11.70
N SER A 132 -12.27 -8.25 12.67
CA SER A 132 -12.57 -8.81 14.00
C SER A 132 -13.38 -10.11 13.98
N GLN A 133 -14.18 -10.33 12.93
CA GLN A 133 -15.03 -11.51 12.78
C GLN A 133 -14.46 -12.59 11.86
N VAL A 134 -13.29 -12.36 11.24
CA VAL A 134 -12.69 -13.32 10.30
C VAL A 134 -12.45 -14.67 10.96
N ASN A 135 -11.91 -14.67 12.18
CA ASN A 135 -11.55 -15.89 12.88
C ASN A 135 -12.81 -16.67 13.35
N LYS A 136 -14.02 -16.10 13.21
CA LYS A 136 -15.31 -16.78 13.49
C LYS A 136 -15.93 -17.47 12.27
N GLU A 137 -15.49 -17.11 11.06
CA GLU A 137 -16.01 -17.68 9.81
C GLU A 137 -15.41 -19.06 9.50
N ASP A 138 -14.41 -19.49 10.28
CA ASP A 138 -13.70 -20.77 10.17
C ASP A 138 -13.18 -21.08 8.75
N ARG A 139 -12.65 -20.05 8.10
CA ARG A 139 -12.19 -20.07 6.71
C ARG A 139 -10.74 -19.62 6.60
N PRO A 140 -9.79 -20.53 6.31
CA PRO A 140 -8.36 -20.21 6.31
C PRO A 140 -8.03 -19.13 5.26
N GLU A 141 -8.70 -19.12 4.11
CA GLU A 141 -8.49 -18.13 3.06
C GLU A 141 -8.84 -16.69 3.47
N LEU A 142 -9.76 -16.53 4.45
CA LEU A 142 -10.10 -15.21 5.00
C LEU A 142 -9.03 -14.74 5.98
N VAL A 143 -8.46 -15.64 6.78
CA VAL A 143 -7.33 -15.32 7.67
C VAL A 143 -6.12 -14.93 6.85
N VAL A 144 -5.79 -15.67 5.79
CA VAL A 144 -4.72 -15.31 4.84
C VAL A 144 -4.89 -13.91 4.26
N LYS A 145 -6.12 -13.48 3.94
CA LYS A 145 -6.38 -12.10 3.49
C LYS A 145 -6.05 -11.06 4.57
N LYS A 146 -6.38 -11.35 5.84
CA LYS A 146 -6.04 -10.51 7.00
C LYS A 146 -4.53 -10.44 7.21
N LEU A 147 -3.81 -11.56 7.16
CA LEU A 147 -2.34 -11.61 7.26
C LEU A 147 -1.67 -10.77 6.15
N ARG A 148 -2.15 -10.93 4.90
CA ARG A 148 -1.65 -10.12 3.77
C ARG A 148 -1.95 -8.63 3.93
N TYR A 149 -3.04 -8.26 4.60
CA TYR A 149 -3.34 -6.87 4.94
C TYR A 149 -2.29 -6.31 5.90
N TYR A 150 -1.97 -7.03 6.98
CA TYR A 150 -0.93 -6.64 7.93
C TYR A 150 0.42 -6.45 7.26
N ALA A 151 0.87 -7.43 6.46
CA ALA A 151 2.13 -7.33 5.72
C ALA A 151 2.20 -6.06 4.85
N ARG A 152 1.14 -5.74 4.10
CA ARG A 152 1.07 -4.50 3.30
C ARG A 152 1.07 -3.23 4.15
N PHE A 153 0.39 -3.27 5.30
CA PHE A 153 0.34 -2.12 6.19
C PHE A 153 1.72 -1.83 6.81
N ILE A 154 2.45 -2.88 7.20
CA ILE A 154 3.83 -2.77 7.71
C ILE A 154 4.73 -2.12 6.66
N VAL A 155 4.70 -2.57 5.40
CA VAL A 155 5.50 -1.97 4.31
C VAL A 155 5.23 -0.47 4.17
N VAL A 156 3.96 -0.06 4.18
CA VAL A 156 3.59 1.36 4.10
C VAL A 156 4.08 2.15 5.31
N CYS A 157 4.00 1.58 6.52
CA CYS A 157 4.50 2.23 7.72
C CYS A 157 6.03 2.37 7.74
N LEU A 158 6.76 1.38 7.23
CA LEU A 158 8.22 1.43 7.07
C LEU A 158 8.62 2.58 6.12
N LEU A 159 7.99 2.66 4.94
CA LEU A 159 8.28 3.72 3.97
C LEU A 159 7.96 5.13 4.51
N LEU A 160 6.91 5.27 5.33
CA LEU A 160 6.53 6.52 6.00
C LEU A 160 7.28 6.78 7.33
N ASN A 161 8.23 5.92 7.71
CA ASN A 161 8.97 6.03 8.97
C ASN A 161 8.07 6.10 10.24
N LYS A 162 6.97 5.33 10.27
CA LYS A 162 6.04 5.24 11.41
C LYS A 162 6.38 4.05 12.31
N MET A 163 7.58 4.05 12.88
CA MET A 163 8.15 2.88 13.57
C MET A 163 7.36 2.41 14.79
N ASP A 164 6.70 3.29 15.52
CA ASP A 164 5.83 2.88 16.64
C ASP A 164 4.66 2.02 16.14
N VAL A 165 4.06 2.42 15.01
CA VAL A 165 2.99 1.66 14.37
C VAL A 165 3.52 0.34 13.81
N VAL A 166 4.74 0.32 13.25
CA VAL A 166 5.38 -0.92 12.77
C VAL A 166 5.51 -1.93 13.90
N LYS A 167 6.02 -1.51 15.08
CA LYS A 167 6.20 -2.40 16.24
C LYS A 167 4.87 -3.01 16.69
N ASP A 168 3.82 -2.20 16.78
CA ASP A 168 2.47 -2.69 17.09
C ASP A 168 1.98 -3.71 16.07
N LEU A 169 2.11 -3.41 14.77
CA LEU A 169 1.62 -4.26 13.69
C LEU A 169 2.37 -5.58 13.59
N VAL A 170 3.67 -5.60 13.88
CA VAL A 170 4.46 -6.83 13.92
C VAL A 170 4.00 -7.75 15.04
N LYS A 171 3.74 -7.18 16.22
CA LYS A 171 3.18 -7.94 17.34
C LYS A 171 1.80 -8.51 17.00
N GLU A 172 0.89 -7.68 16.48
CA GLU A 172 -0.44 -8.13 16.06
C GLU A 172 -0.36 -9.20 14.97
N LEU A 173 0.54 -9.05 13.98
CA LEU A 173 0.74 -10.07 12.94
C LEU A 173 1.25 -11.39 13.52
N SER A 174 2.16 -11.34 14.49
CA SER A 174 2.66 -12.53 15.19
C SER A 174 1.52 -13.27 15.89
N ASP A 175 0.71 -12.55 16.66
CA ASP A 175 -0.44 -13.13 17.39
C ASP A 175 -1.45 -13.78 16.41
N GLU A 176 -1.70 -13.14 15.26
CA GLU A 176 -2.61 -13.68 14.24
C GLU A 176 -2.04 -14.90 13.50
N ILE A 177 -0.71 -14.97 13.28
CA ILE A 177 -0.07 -16.16 12.68
C ILE A 177 -0.10 -17.34 13.64
N GLU A 178 0.14 -17.11 14.93
CA GLU A 178 0.05 -18.14 15.96
C GLU A 178 -1.37 -18.72 16.04
N ASP A 179 -2.38 -17.85 16.10
CA ASP A 179 -3.79 -18.23 16.12
C ASP A 179 -4.21 -18.98 14.83
N TYR A 180 -3.77 -18.50 13.66
CA TYR A 180 -4.00 -19.17 12.37
C TYR A 180 -3.40 -20.58 12.35
N THR A 181 -2.14 -20.71 12.76
CA THR A 181 -1.43 -21.99 12.80
C THR A 181 -2.13 -22.97 13.72
N HIS A 182 -2.44 -22.53 14.95
CA HIS A 182 -3.05 -23.39 15.95
C HIS A 182 -4.41 -23.92 15.49
N ARG A 183 -5.20 -23.11 14.78
CA ARG A 183 -6.53 -23.49 14.31
C ARG A 183 -6.50 -24.42 13.10
N PHE A 184 -5.66 -24.13 12.11
CA PHE A 184 -5.77 -24.78 10.80
C PHE A 184 -4.64 -25.78 10.50
N ASN A 185 -3.57 -25.82 11.32
CA ASN A 185 -2.42 -26.71 11.17
C ASN A 185 -1.92 -26.78 9.71
N THR A 186 -1.64 -25.62 9.13
CA THR A 186 -1.39 -25.46 7.70
C THR A 186 0.10 -25.53 7.35
N GLU A 187 0.41 -26.10 6.18
CA GLU A 187 1.78 -26.19 5.65
C GLU A 187 2.41 -24.81 5.37
N ASP A 188 1.58 -23.78 5.12
CA ASP A 188 2.02 -22.41 4.86
C ASP A 188 2.50 -21.65 6.10
N GLN A 189 2.43 -22.24 7.31
CA GLN A 189 2.98 -21.66 8.53
C GLN A 189 4.45 -21.26 8.36
N VAL A 190 5.25 -22.11 7.71
CA VAL A 190 6.69 -21.86 7.51
C VAL A 190 6.92 -20.58 6.70
N GLU A 191 6.08 -20.33 5.69
CA GLU A 191 6.13 -19.11 4.89
C GLU A 191 5.76 -17.87 5.71
N TRP A 192 4.72 -17.96 6.55
CA TRP A 192 4.31 -16.86 7.42
C TRP A 192 5.33 -16.53 8.51
N ASN A 193 5.96 -17.55 9.09
CA ASN A 193 7.06 -17.36 10.02
C ASN A 193 8.28 -16.72 9.33
N LEU A 194 8.57 -17.10 8.08
CA LEU A 194 9.62 -16.46 7.30
C LEU A 194 9.31 -14.98 7.08
N VAL A 195 8.05 -14.62 6.80
CA VAL A 195 7.62 -13.21 6.68
C VAL A 195 7.90 -12.43 7.97
N LEU A 196 7.60 -12.99 9.15
CA LEU A 196 7.92 -12.33 10.43
C LEU A 196 9.43 -12.14 10.63
N GLN A 197 10.23 -13.17 10.31
CA GLN A 197 11.68 -13.10 10.38
C GLN A 197 12.25 -12.05 9.43
N GLU A 198 11.74 -11.98 8.20
CA GLU A 198 12.11 -10.96 7.22
C GLU A 198 11.81 -9.54 7.74
N VAL A 199 10.62 -9.31 8.33
CA VAL A 199 10.27 -8.01 8.92
C VAL A 199 11.20 -7.65 10.08
N ALA A 200 11.44 -8.59 10.99
CA ALA A 200 12.30 -8.36 12.15
C ALA A 200 13.73 -8.01 11.74
N ALA A 201 14.30 -8.80 10.82
CA ALA A 201 15.63 -8.54 10.26
C ALA A 201 15.68 -7.19 9.53
N PHE A 202 14.61 -6.80 8.83
CA PHE A 202 14.53 -5.51 8.14
C PHE A 202 14.53 -4.33 9.11
N ILE A 203 13.75 -4.41 10.19
CA ILE A 203 13.71 -3.38 11.25
C ILE A 203 15.05 -3.24 11.95
N GLU A 204 15.74 -4.36 12.21
CA GLU A 204 17.07 -4.37 12.81
C GLU A 204 18.12 -3.76 11.87
N ALA A 205 18.03 -4.05 10.57
CA ALA A 205 19.00 -3.62 9.59
C ALA A 205 18.82 -2.16 9.12
N ASP A 206 17.64 -1.54 9.29
CA ASP A 206 17.34 -0.20 8.75
C ASP A 206 18.20 0.94 9.34
N PRO A 207 18.31 1.10 10.67
CA PRO A 207 19.02 2.24 11.26
C PRO A 207 20.46 2.34 10.75
N VAL A 208 20.81 3.49 10.20
CA VAL A 208 22.21 3.82 9.86
C VAL A 208 22.81 4.51 11.07
N MET A 209 23.57 3.74 11.84
CA MET A 209 24.26 4.21 13.04
C MET A 209 25.68 4.64 12.68
N VAL A 210 25.99 5.92 12.88
CA VAL A 210 27.31 6.50 12.67
C VAL A 210 27.88 6.90 14.02
N LEU A 211 29.15 6.56 14.25
CA LEU A 211 29.92 7.09 15.37
C LEU A 211 30.47 8.47 14.99
N ASN A 212 30.02 9.50 15.71
CA ASN A 212 30.57 10.84 15.57
C ASN A 212 31.92 10.97 16.28
N ASP A 213 32.62 12.08 16.01
CA ASP A 213 33.92 12.42 16.63
C ASP A 213 33.87 12.41 18.17
N ASP A 214 32.70 12.68 18.76
CA ASP A 214 32.46 12.64 20.22
C ASP A 214 32.17 11.22 20.75
N ASN A 215 32.38 10.18 19.94
CA ASN A 215 32.08 8.78 20.27
C ASN A 215 30.60 8.54 20.64
N THR A 216 29.71 9.39 20.12
CA THR A 216 28.26 9.27 20.27
C THR A 216 27.67 8.61 19.02
N ILE A 217 26.69 7.72 19.22
CA ILE A 217 25.98 7.07 18.12
C ILE A 217 24.89 8.02 17.63
N VAL A 218 24.96 8.40 16.35
CA VAL A 218 23.92 9.19 15.67
C VAL A 218 23.23 8.34 14.62
N ILE A 219 21.91 8.34 14.67
CA ILE A 219 21.06 7.68 13.66
C ILE A 219 20.80 8.70 12.55
N THR A 220 21.28 8.42 11.34
CA THR A 220 21.09 9.30 10.20
C THR A 220 19.82 8.96 9.43
N SER A 221 19.03 9.98 9.07
CA SER A 221 17.93 9.85 8.11
C SER A 221 18.49 9.58 6.72
N ASN A 222 17.91 8.61 6.01
CA ASN A 222 18.26 8.36 4.61
C ASN A 222 17.61 9.37 3.67
N ARG A 223 16.71 10.25 4.13
CA ARG A 223 15.96 11.20 3.29
C ARG A 223 16.65 12.56 3.23
N LEU A 224 16.38 13.31 2.15
CA LEU A 224 16.87 14.67 1.99
C LEU A 224 16.13 15.62 2.94
N SER A 225 16.84 16.11 3.95
CA SER A 225 16.36 17.17 4.85
C SER A 225 16.53 18.55 4.21
N GLU A 226 15.71 19.53 4.63
CA GLU A 226 15.82 20.91 4.11
C GLU A 226 17.17 21.56 4.47
N THR A 227 17.77 21.17 5.60
CA THR A 227 19.02 21.71 6.13
C THR A 227 20.27 20.94 5.70
N GLY A 228 20.10 19.73 5.15
CA GLY A 228 21.19 18.83 4.78
C GLY A 228 21.59 18.87 3.30
N ALA A 229 20.91 19.68 2.48
CA ALA A 229 21.28 19.82 1.07
C ALA A 229 22.57 20.66 0.93
N PRO A 230 23.57 20.20 0.16
CA PRO A 230 24.78 20.97 -0.08
C PRO A 230 24.44 22.32 -0.72
N LEU A 231 25.18 23.36 -0.32
CA LEU A 231 25.06 24.69 -0.91
C LEU A 231 25.36 24.62 -2.40
N LEU A 232 24.58 25.36 -3.19
CA LEU A 232 24.82 25.46 -4.62
C LEU A 232 26.15 26.18 -4.87
N GLU A 233 26.90 25.68 -5.85
CA GLU A 233 28.09 26.37 -6.33
C GLU A 233 27.73 27.74 -6.92
N GLN A 234 28.67 28.67 -6.79
CA GLN A 234 28.48 30.06 -7.22
C GLN A 234 28.26 30.11 -8.74
N GLY A 235 27.08 30.59 -9.16
CA GLY A 235 26.67 30.65 -10.58
C GLY A 235 25.61 29.63 -10.98
N MET A 236 25.27 28.66 -10.13
CA MET A 236 24.14 27.75 -10.38
C MET A 236 22.81 28.43 -10.04
N ILE A 237 21.84 28.38 -10.96
CA ILE A 237 20.48 28.85 -10.70
C ILE A 237 19.64 27.67 -10.19
N VAL A 238 19.05 27.84 -9.01
CA VAL A 238 18.11 26.88 -8.42
C VAL A 238 16.99 26.55 -9.43
N GLY A 239 16.79 25.27 -9.72
CA GLY A 239 15.65 24.82 -10.54
C GLY A 239 15.89 24.76 -12.04
N GLN A 240 17.12 24.97 -12.55
CA GLN A 240 17.44 24.75 -13.96
C GLN A 240 17.42 23.27 -14.38
N LEU A 241 17.84 22.38 -13.48
CA LEU A 241 17.85 20.94 -13.69
C LEU A 241 17.09 20.26 -12.55
N ALA A 242 16.27 19.27 -12.91
CA ALA A 242 15.60 18.40 -11.98
C ALA A 242 15.90 16.96 -12.36
N LEU A 243 16.19 16.11 -11.37
CA LEU A 243 16.29 14.67 -11.59
C LEU A 243 14.88 14.17 -11.95
N ALA A 244 14.70 13.74 -13.20
CA ALA A 244 13.41 13.30 -13.71
C ALA A 244 13.11 11.84 -13.33
N ASP A 245 14.00 10.93 -13.73
CA ASP A 245 13.86 9.49 -13.54
C ASP A 245 15.14 8.91 -12.89
N ALA A 246 14.97 7.90 -12.04
CA ALA A 246 16.03 7.14 -11.41
C ALA A 246 15.75 5.64 -11.50
N LEU A 247 16.75 4.85 -11.87
CA LEU A 247 16.69 3.39 -11.86
C LEU A 247 17.46 2.87 -10.64
N ILE A 248 16.75 2.27 -9.69
CA ILE A 248 17.32 1.67 -8.48
C ILE A 248 17.38 0.16 -8.70
N ILE A 249 18.60 -0.38 -8.68
CA ILE A 249 18.86 -1.79 -8.96
C ILE A 249 19.47 -2.47 -7.74
N GLY A 250 18.76 -3.44 -7.17
CA GLY A 250 19.31 -4.34 -6.15
C GLY A 250 19.87 -5.60 -6.81
N ASN A 251 21.12 -5.95 -6.53
CA ASN A 251 21.75 -7.16 -7.09
C ASN A 251 22.59 -7.97 -6.09
N CYS A 252 22.65 -7.54 -4.82
CA CYS A 252 23.41 -8.25 -3.82
C CYS A 252 22.70 -9.56 -3.41
N ASN A 253 23.49 -10.62 -3.22
CA ASN A 253 22.99 -11.89 -2.69
C ASN A 253 22.85 -11.82 -1.17
N ASN A 254 21.89 -12.57 -0.62
CA ASN A 254 21.68 -12.73 0.83
C ASN A 254 21.49 -11.42 1.61
N GLN A 255 20.94 -10.38 0.97
CA GLN A 255 20.54 -9.18 1.66
C GLN A 255 19.22 -9.36 2.40
N VAL A 256 19.12 -8.67 3.53
CA VAL A 256 17.85 -8.46 4.23
C VAL A 256 16.86 -7.80 3.27
N LYS A 257 15.67 -8.38 3.20
CA LYS A 257 14.56 -7.90 2.39
C LYS A 257 13.26 -8.11 3.15
N PHE A 258 12.27 -7.30 2.80
CA PHE A 258 10.90 -7.53 3.21
C PHE A 258 9.97 -7.10 2.07
N SER A 259 8.97 -7.93 1.77
CA SER A 259 8.13 -7.77 0.58
C SER A 259 8.99 -7.77 -0.71
N GLU A 260 8.97 -6.67 -1.47
CA GLU A 260 9.70 -6.52 -2.74
C GLU A 260 10.94 -5.62 -2.59
N LEU A 261 11.24 -5.15 -1.37
CA LEU A 261 12.30 -4.19 -1.09
C LEU A 261 13.45 -4.86 -0.36
N THR A 262 14.64 -4.83 -0.94
CA THR A 262 15.89 -5.08 -0.22
C THR A 262 16.30 -3.83 0.56
N ILE A 263 17.09 -4.02 1.61
CA ILE A 263 17.48 -2.91 2.49
C ILE A 263 18.26 -1.79 1.78
N ASP A 264 19.06 -2.12 0.77
CA ASP A 264 19.79 -1.15 -0.05
C ASP A 264 18.86 -0.37 -0.98
N MET A 265 17.93 -1.03 -1.66
CA MET A 265 16.89 -0.41 -2.48
C MET A 265 16.01 0.51 -1.66
N PHE A 266 15.64 0.09 -0.44
CA PHE A 266 14.92 0.93 0.50
C PHE A 266 15.69 2.21 0.83
N ARG A 267 16.97 2.09 1.24
CA ARG A 267 17.82 3.26 1.55
C ARG A 267 18.02 4.18 0.35
N MET A 268 18.30 3.63 -0.83
CA MET A 268 18.45 4.41 -2.07
C MET A 268 17.15 5.12 -2.45
N LEU A 269 16.00 4.46 -2.28
CA LEU A 269 14.69 5.08 -2.52
C LEU A 269 14.47 6.27 -1.59
N GLN A 270 14.77 6.11 -0.29
CA GLN A 270 14.64 7.19 0.69
C GLN A 270 15.58 8.37 0.36
N ALA A 271 16.81 8.11 -0.11
CA ALA A 271 17.79 9.13 -0.50
C ALA A 271 17.35 10.01 -1.68
N LEU A 272 16.42 9.52 -2.48
CA LEU A 272 15.82 10.24 -3.61
C LEU A 272 14.48 10.87 -3.25
N GLU A 273 14.10 10.87 -1.97
CA GLU A 273 12.88 11.50 -1.49
C GLU A 273 13.21 12.52 -0.40
N ARG A 274 12.46 13.62 -0.39
CA ARG A 274 12.51 14.55 0.74
C ARG A 274 11.88 13.92 1.96
N GLU A 275 12.23 14.43 3.13
CA GLU A 275 11.48 14.11 4.34
C GLU A 275 9.99 14.45 4.12
N PRO A 276 9.07 13.50 4.36
CA PRO A 276 7.65 13.77 4.22
C PRO A 276 7.28 14.89 5.18
N MET A 277 6.82 16.02 4.64
CA MET A 277 6.34 17.13 5.47
C MET A 277 5.19 16.61 6.35
N ASN A 278 5.40 16.64 7.67
CA ASN A 278 4.31 16.48 8.61
C ASN A 278 3.39 17.71 8.46
N LEU A 279 2.33 17.57 7.68
CA LEU A 279 1.34 18.65 7.47
C LEU A 279 0.77 19.17 8.80
N ALA A 280 0.71 18.32 9.84
CA ALA A 280 0.31 18.70 11.19
C ALA A 280 1.26 19.71 11.86
N SER A 281 2.55 19.69 11.53
CA SER A 281 3.57 20.59 12.11
C SER A 281 3.51 22.00 11.55
N GLN A 282 2.92 22.21 10.36
CA GLN A 282 2.73 23.55 9.78
C GLN A 282 1.56 24.31 10.43
N MET A 283 0.51 23.61 10.89
CA MET A 283 -0.62 24.25 11.57
C MET A 283 -0.27 24.80 12.96
N ASN A 284 0.88 24.40 13.53
CA ASN A 284 1.30 24.77 14.89
C ASN A 284 2.45 25.79 14.95
N LYS A 285 2.81 26.46 13.85
CA LYS A 285 3.71 27.63 13.92
C LYS A 285 2.88 28.92 13.89
N PRO A 286 2.54 29.52 15.04
CA PRO A 286 1.93 30.83 15.06
C PRO A 286 2.98 31.86 14.59
N GLY A 287 2.75 32.49 13.43
CA GLY A 287 3.46 33.72 13.06
C GLY A 287 4.24 33.74 11.75
N MET A 288 4.17 32.74 10.87
CA MET A 288 4.77 32.89 9.53
C MET A 288 3.74 33.47 8.56
N GLN A 289 3.94 34.73 8.17
CA GLN A 289 3.17 35.42 7.14
C GLN A 289 3.04 34.55 5.88
N GLU A 290 1.82 34.46 5.36
CA GLU A 290 1.51 33.81 4.09
C GLU A 290 2.32 34.46 2.95
N SER A 291 3.49 33.89 2.64
CA SER A 291 4.12 34.13 1.35
C SER A 291 3.20 33.53 0.27
N THR A 292 2.60 34.39 -0.55
CA THR A 292 1.71 34.04 -1.68
C THR A 292 2.37 33.23 -2.80
N GLU A 293 3.64 32.87 -2.67
CA GLU A 293 4.27 31.89 -3.54
C GLU A 293 3.92 30.49 -3.03
N LYS A 294 2.99 29.81 -3.70
CA LYS A 294 2.88 28.36 -3.56
C LYS A 294 4.29 27.80 -3.74
N PRO A 295 4.90 27.13 -2.74
CA PRO A 295 6.20 26.54 -2.94
C PRO A 295 6.06 25.64 -4.15
N ALA A 296 6.82 25.93 -5.21
CA ALA A 296 6.80 25.12 -6.42
C ALA A 296 6.92 23.68 -5.95
N ARG A 297 5.86 22.87 -6.16
CA ARG A 297 5.86 21.46 -5.76
C ARG A 297 7.06 20.85 -6.47
N ARG A 298 8.16 20.67 -5.74
CA ARG A 298 9.33 19.98 -6.26
C ARG A 298 8.94 18.52 -6.24
N GLU A 299 8.52 18.03 -7.40
CA GLU A 299 8.14 16.65 -7.62
C GLU A 299 9.34 15.76 -7.27
N ASN A 300 9.09 14.63 -6.60
CA ASN A 300 10.13 13.65 -6.37
C ASN A 300 10.53 13.05 -7.74
N PRO A 301 11.82 12.70 -7.94
CA PRO A 301 12.20 11.94 -9.12
C PRO A 301 11.39 10.65 -9.16
N HIS A 302 10.93 10.31 -10.36
CA HIS A 302 10.27 9.04 -10.61
C HIS A 302 11.29 7.90 -10.47
N LYS A 303 10.94 6.84 -9.74
CA LYS A 303 11.84 5.74 -9.41
C LYS A 303 11.35 4.42 -10.02
N TYR A 304 12.22 3.77 -10.78
CA TYR A 304 12.03 2.37 -11.18
C TYR A 304 12.80 1.46 -10.24
N LEU A 305 12.15 0.44 -9.70
CA LEU A 305 12.73 -0.53 -8.78
C LEU A 305 12.93 -1.86 -9.50
N LEU A 306 14.18 -2.33 -9.58
CA LEU A 306 14.52 -3.60 -10.22
C LEU A 306 15.38 -4.45 -9.28
N TYR A 307 14.91 -5.64 -8.94
CA TYR A 307 15.71 -6.62 -8.20
C TYR A 307 16.22 -7.70 -9.16
N LYS A 308 17.55 -7.84 -9.25
CA LYS A 308 18.25 -8.79 -10.13
C LYS A 308 17.69 -8.80 -11.57
N PRO A 309 17.60 -7.64 -12.24
CA PRO A 309 17.07 -7.59 -13.59
C PRO A 309 17.97 -8.34 -14.57
N THR A 310 17.37 -9.02 -15.52
CA THR A 310 18.07 -9.47 -16.73
C THR A 310 18.58 -8.28 -17.54
N PHE A 311 19.59 -8.49 -18.38
CA PHE A 311 20.10 -7.46 -19.28
C PHE A 311 18.99 -6.84 -20.16
N SER A 312 18.07 -7.67 -20.67
CA SER A 312 16.93 -7.21 -21.46
C SER A 312 15.97 -6.33 -20.66
N GLN A 313 15.72 -6.65 -19.39
CA GLN A 313 14.89 -5.80 -18.52
C GLN A 313 15.57 -4.46 -18.28
N LEU A 314 16.86 -4.47 -17.89
CA LEU A 314 17.61 -3.24 -17.67
C LEU A 314 17.58 -2.32 -18.90
N TYR A 315 17.87 -2.86 -20.08
CA TYR A 315 17.88 -2.09 -21.32
C TYR A 315 16.50 -1.52 -21.66
N THR A 316 15.43 -2.28 -21.41
CA THR A 316 14.04 -1.84 -21.64
C THR A 316 13.68 -0.65 -20.75
N PHE A 317 14.04 -0.69 -19.47
CA PHE A 317 13.76 0.40 -18.54
C PHE A 317 14.62 1.64 -18.84
N LEU A 318 15.89 1.46 -19.20
CA LEU A 318 16.76 2.54 -19.65
C LEU A 318 16.16 3.24 -20.88
N ALA A 319 15.80 2.48 -21.91
CA ALA A 319 15.19 3.02 -23.12
C ALA A 319 13.84 3.72 -22.87
N ALA A 320 13.04 3.22 -21.92
CA ALA A 320 11.77 3.85 -21.55
C ALA A 320 11.93 5.11 -20.68
N SER A 321 13.04 5.22 -19.95
CA SER A 321 13.36 6.39 -19.11
C SER A 321 14.04 7.53 -19.88
N PHE A 322 14.75 7.20 -20.95
CA PHE A 322 15.41 8.18 -21.81
C PHE A 322 14.36 8.89 -22.68
N LYS A 323 14.14 10.19 -22.42
CA LYS A 323 13.19 11.03 -23.17
C LYS A 323 13.88 11.82 -24.26
#